data_AF-A0A926HKR3-F1
#
_entry.id   AF-A0A926HKR3-F1
#
_cell.length_a   1.000
_cell.length_b   1.000
_cell.length_c   1.000
_cell.angle_alpha   90.00
_cell.angle_beta   90.00
_cell.angle_gamma   90.00
#
_symmetry.space_group_name_H-M   'P 1'
#
loop_
_entity.id
_entity.type
_entity.pdbx_description
1 polymer ?
#
loop_
_entity_poly.entity_id
_entity_poly.type
_entity_poly.pdbx_seq_one_letter_code
_entity_poly.pdbx_strand_id
1 'polypeptide(L)'
;MIKQTLYAVLCLICCTGNNLFAQEGSSAAGGDGAGSGGTISYTVGQTNYITLAGAGGTAMEGVQQPFEFSDPCDGVIAEITAGGPTTFCKLDSVILTISNLEPGDSYSWFKNGNMIPGAAGSDFAAMHTGDYTAQVITDGGCYIMSNSISVTADP
;
A
#
# COMPACT_ATOMS: atom_id res chain seq x y z
N MET A 1 30.53 56.05 5.90
CA MET A 1 30.33 55.14 7.06
C MET A 1 28.92 54.55 7.13
N ILE A 2 27.84 55.29 6.78
CA ILE A 2 26.45 54.79 6.84
C ILE A 2 26.12 53.61 5.88
N LYS A 3 26.71 53.56 4.66
CA LYS A 3 26.46 52.47 3.70
C LYS A 3 26.99 51.11 4.16
N GLN A 4 28.15 51.05 4.81
CA GLN A 4 28.71 49.80 5.34
C GLN A 4 27.88 49.25 6.51
N THR A 5 27.36 50.12 7.37
CA THR A 5 26.44 49.72 8.44
C THR A 5 25.12 49.20 7.88
N LEU A 6 24.60 49.78 6.80
CA LEU A 6 23.37 49.32 6.13
C LEU A 6 23.55 47.94 5.48
N TYR A 7 24.67 47.69 4.80
CA TYR A 7 24.98 46.37 4.24
C TYR A 7 25.22 45.31 5.33
N ALA A 8 25.84 45.68 6.46
CA ALA A 8 26.04 44.79 7.59
C ALA A 8 24.71 44.39 8.26
N VAL A 9 23.76 45.34 8.40
CA VAL A 9 22.42 45.06 8.94
C VAL A 9 21.59 44.21 7.97
N LEU A 10 21.68 44.46 6.66
CA LEU A 10 20.99 43.65 5.65
C LEU A 10 21.53 42.21 5.56
N CYS A 11 22.84 42.03 5.74
CA CYS A 11 23.48 40.72 5.79
C CYS A 11 23.09 39.95 7.08
N LEU A 12 22.96 40.65 8.21
CA LEU A 12 22.54 40.05 9.48
C LEU A 12 21.10 39.51 9.40
N ILE A 13 20.19 40.21 8.73
CA ILE A 13 18.80 39.79 8.54
C ILE A 13 18.69 38.57 7.60
N CYS A 14 19.57 38.46 6.61
CA CYS A 14 19.60 37.32 5.69
C CYS A 14 20.22 36.06 6.32
N CYS A 15 21.13 36.21 7.29
CA CYS A 15 21.79 35.11 7.99
C CYS A 15 21.03 34.60 9.23
N THR A 16 20.04 35.35 9.74
CA THR A 16 19.11 34.89 10.79
C THR A 16 17.76 34.45 10.23
N GLY A 17 17.67 34.23 8.91
CA GLY A 17 16.50 33.63 8.28
C GLY A 17 16.31 32.21 8.82
N ASN A 18 15.47 32.08 9.85
CA ASN A 18 14.97 30.79 10.26
C ASN A 18 14.36 30.12 9.03
N ASN A 19 14.92 28.99 8.61
CA ASN A 19 14.27 28.13 7.63
C ASN A 19 12.94 27.68 8.25
N LEU A 20 11.86 28.39 7.94
CA LEU A 20 10.51 27.98 8.26
C LEU A 20 10.18 26.83 7.33
N PHE A 21 10.45 25.62 7.78
CA PHE A 21 9.86 24.44 7.18
C PHE A 21 8.39 24.44 7.56
N ALA A 22 7.53 24.88 6.65
CA ALA A 22 6.11 24.56 6.72
C ALA A 22 5.99 23.07 6.40
N GLN A 23 5.66 22.25 7.40
CA GLN A 23 5.23 20.88 7.17
C GLN A 23 3.80 20.92 6.64
N GLU A 24 3.62 20.50 5.39
CA GLU A 24 2.28 20.23 4.84
C GLU A 24 1.78 18.89 5.38
N GLY A 25 1.14 18.96 6.56
CA GLY A 25 0.29 17.88 7.06
C GLY A 25 -1.06 17.92 6.35
N SER A 26 -1.58 16.76 5.95
CA SER A 26 -2.90 16.65 5.34
C SER A 26 -3.97 17.00 6.36
N SER A 27 -4.33 18.28 6.42
CA SER A 27 -5.46 18.77 7.18
C SER A 27 -6.75 18.36 6.48
N ALA A 28 -7.69 17.74 7.21
CA ALA A 28 -8.97 17.34 6.62
C ALA A 28 -9.84 18.56 6.25
N ALA A 29 -9.66 19.67 6.97
CA ALA A 29 -10.17 21.02 6.65
C ALA A 29 -9.46 22.08 7.51
N GLY A 30 -9.52 23.36 7.12
CA GLY A 30 -8.98 24.47 7.90
C GLY A 30 -9.39 25.84 7.35
N GLY A 31 -9.07 26.91 8.08
CA GLY A 31 -9.37 28.29 7.65
C GLY A 31 -8.84 29.37 8.61
N ASP A 32 -8.97 30.62 8.18
CA ASP A 32 -8.56 31.80 8.92
C ASP A 32 -9.77 32.62 9.36
N GLY A 33 -9.79 33.04 10.63
CA GLY A 33 -10.73 34.03 11.17
C GLY A 33 -9.99 35.32 11.51
N ALA A 34 -10.49 36.47 11.05
CA ALA A 34 -9.91 37.78 11.35
C ALA A 34 -10.91 38.68 12.09
N GLY A 35 -10.44 39.36 13.15
CA GLY A 35 -11.22 40.33 13.91
C GLY A 35 -10.36 41.47 14.47
N SER A 36 -10.98 42.43 15.15
CA SER A 36 -10.30 43.62 15.72
C SER A 36 -9.21 43.28 16.75
N GLY A 37 -9.16 42.04 17.25
CA GLY A 37 -8.17 41.54 18.20
C GLY A 37 -7.08 40.66 17.60
N GLY A 38 -7.01 40.53 16.27
CA GLY A 38 -6.01 39.72 15.57
C GLY A 38 -6.62 38.65 14.65
N THR A 39 -5.74 37.85 14.05
CA THR A 39 -6.11 36.71 13.19
C THR A 39 -5.84 35.40 13.90
N ILE A 40 -6.72 34.42 13.72
CA ILE A 40 -6.55 33.04 14.16
C ILE A 40 -6.64 32.11 12.95
N SER A 41 -5.87 31.03 12.97
CA SER A 41 -5.95 29.96 11.99
C SER A 41 -6.33 28.66 12.71
N TYR A 42 -7.19 27.84 12.12
CA TYR A 42 -7.61 26.57 12.71
C TYR A 42 -7.62 25.42 11.70
N THR A 43 -7.54 24.19 12.23
CA THR A 43 -7.44 22.95 11.46
C THR A 43 -8.32 21.86 12.08
N VAL A 44 -9.03 21.08 11.28
CA VAL A 44 -9.88 19.96 11.72
C VAL A 44 -9.17 18.64 11.43
N GLY A 45 -9.06 17.77 12.46
CA GLY A 45 -8.45 16.43 12.36
C GLY A 45 -7.31 16.10 13.33
N GLN A 46 -7.05 16.90 14.37
CA GLN A 46 -6.02 16.62 15.38
C GLN A 46 -6.60 15.89 16.61
N THR A 47 -5.96 14.80 17.03
CA THR A 47 -6.37 13.97 18.20
C THR A 47 -5.99 14.61 19.54
N ASN A 48 -5.05 15.56 19.54
CA ASN A 48 -4.64 16.32 20.72
C ASN A 48 -4.36 17.78 20.33
N TYR A 49 -4.96 18.73 21.05
CA TYR A 49 -4.79 20.16 20.85
C TYR A 49 -4.44 20.84 22.18
N ILE A 50 -3.47 21.76 22.16
CA ILE A 50 -3.17 22.64 23.30
C ILE A 50 -3.47 24.08 22.85
N THR A 51 -4.29 24.77 23.63
CA THR A 51 -4.60 26.19 23.41
C THR A 51 -3.79 27.04 24.38
N LEU A 52 -2.89 27.87 23.85
CA LEU A 52 -2.14 28.86 24.63
C LEU A 52 -2.78 30.24 24.42
N ALA A 53 -3.26 30.87 25.49
CA ALA A 53 -3.90 32.19 25.44
C ALA A 53 -2.98 33.28 26.05
N GLY A 54 -2.74 34.35 25.30
CA GLY A 54 -2.00 35.53 25.75
C GLY A 54 -2.73 36.84 25.42
N ALA A 55 -2.24 37.96 25.94
CA ALA A 55 -2.86 39.28 25.76
C ALA A 55 -2.96 39.76 24.29
N GLY A 56 -2.25 39.10 23.35
CA GLY A 56 -2.26 39.40 21.92
C GLY A 56 -2.95 38.35 21.04
N GLY A 57 -3.64 37.36 21.63
CA GLY A 57 -4.36 36.31 20.88
C GLY A 57 -4.11 34.90 21.40
N THR A 58 -4.60 33.91 20.65
CA THR A 58 -4.49 32.48 20.97
C THR A 58 -3.63 31.78 19.93
N ALA A 59 -2.68 30.94 20.38
CA ALA A 59 -1.98 29.98 19.52
C ALA A 59 -2.54 28.58 19.79
N MET A 60 -2.74 27.81 18.73
CA MET A 60 -3.19 26.42 18.79
C MET A 60 -2.08 25.54 18.22
N GLU A 61 -1.57 24.62 19.04
CA GLU A 61 -0.60 23.60 18.64
C GLU A 61 -1.29 22.23 18.64
N GLY A 62 -0.96 21.38 17.67
CA GLY A 62 -1.40 20.00 17.69
C GLY A 62 -0.49 19.07 16.90
N VAL A 63 -0.59 17.79 17.26
CA VAL A 63 0.22 16.71 16.69
C VAL A 63 -0.69 15.88 15.78
N GLN A 64 -0.30 15.71 14.52
CA GLN A 64 -0.93 14.74 13.64
C GLN A 64 -0.17 13.42 13.71
N GLN A 65 -0.85 12.34 14.07
CA GLN A 65 -0.31 10.99 13.96
C GLN A 65 -0.68 10.46 12.57
N PRO A 66 0.28 9.97 11.77
CA PRO A 66 -0.04 9.17 10.59
C PRO A 66 -0.85 7.95 11.02
N PHE A 67 -2.01 7.73 10.42
CA PHE A 67 -2.64 6.40 10.48
C PHE A 67 -2.14 5.61 9.26
N GLU A 68 -1.65 4.40 9.50
CA GLU A 68 -1.30 3.46 8.43
C GLU A 68 -2.46 2.48 8.29
N PHE A 69 -3.08 2.47 7.12
CA PHE A 69 -3.95 1.36 6.73
C PHE A 69 -3.05 0.27 6.18
N SER A 70 -2.83 -0.78 6.96
CA SER A 70 -2.20 -2.01 6.48
C SER A 70 -3.21 -2.76 5.60
N ASP A 71 -2.87 -2.97 4.33
CA ASP A 71 -3.62 -3.90 3.49
C ASP A 71 -3.31 -5.34 3.97
N PRO A 72 -4.31 -6.14 4.36
CA PRO A 72 -4.10 -7.52 4.78
C PRO A 72 -3.49 -8.40 3.68
N CYS A 73 -3.53 -7.95 2.43
CA CYS A 73 -3.05 -8.69 1.27
C CYS A 73 -1.71 -8.18 0.73
N ASP A 74 -1.11 -7.17 1.37
CA ASP A 74 0.20 -6.68 0.94
C ASP A 74 1.28 -7.76 1.15
N GLY A 75 2.09 -7.98 0.12
CA GLY A 75 3.15 -8.98 0.13
C GLY A 75 2.70 -10.45 0.03
N VAL A 76 1.41 -10.74 -0.01
CA VAL A 76 0.92 -12.11 -0.18
C VAL A 76 0.96 -12.48 -1.67
N ILE A 77 1.57 -13.62 -1.99
CA ILE A 77 1.69 -14.15 -3.35
C ILE A 77 1.11 -15.56 -3.42
N ALA A 78 0.91 -16.09 -4.62
CA ALA A 78 0.58 -17.49 -4.84
C ALA A 78 1.50 -18.04 -5.93
N GLU A 79 2.10 -19.21 -5.69
CA GLU A 79 3.01 -19.84 -6.63
C GLU A 79 2.59 -21.29 -6.89
N ILE A 80 2.37 -21.64 -8.15
CA ILE A 80 2.25 -23.02 -8.61
C ILE A 80 3.58 -23.50 -9.19
N THR A 81 3.92 -24.75 -8.88
CA THR A 81 5.10 -25.45 -9.41
C THR A 81 4.69 -26.75 -10.08
N ALA A 82 5.44 -27.19 -11.08
CA ALA A 82 5.23 -28.47 -11.74
C ALA A 82 6.11 -29.54 -11.09
N GLY A 83 5.51 -30.67 -10.68
CA GLY A 83 6.22 -31.81 -10.11
C GLY A 83 7.03 -32.65 -11.12
N GLY A 84 7.02 -32.28 -12.40
CA GLY A 84 7.68 -33.01 -13.49
C GLY A 84 7.65 -32.24 -14.81
N PRO A 85 7.99 -32.91 -15.93
CA PRO A 85 7.94 -32.31 -17.26
C PRO A 85 6.54 -31.79 -17.59
N THR A 86 6.45 -30.57 -18.11
CA THR A 86 5.18 -30.00 -18.60
C THR A 86 4.87 -30.37 -20.04
N THR A 87 5.79 -31.09 -20.70
CA THR A 87 5.59 -31.67 -22.03
C THR A 87 5.66 -33.19 -21.93
N PHE A 88 4.60 -33.87 -22.34
CA PHE A 88 4.46 -35.32 -22.21
C PHE A 88 3.52 -35.89 -23.28
N CYS A 89 3.53 -37.21 -23.44
CA CYS A 89 2.69 -37.90 -24.42
C CYS A 89 1.22 -37.96 -23.94
N LYS A 90 0.29 -38.14 -24.88
CA LYS A 90 -1.11 -38.41 -24.57
C LYS A 90 -1.22 -39.61 -23.60
N LEU A 91 -2.03 -39.44 -22.54
CA LEU A 91 -2.25 -40.36 -21.41
C LEU A 91 -1.33 -40.18 -20.18
N ASP A 92 -0.38 -39.25 -20.23
CA ASP A 92 0.38 -38.86 -19.04
C ASP A 92 -0.21 -37.58 -18.38
N SER A 93 0.34 -37.19 -17.23
CA SER A 93 -0.04 -35.98 -16.52
C SER A 93 1.12 -35.38 -15.74
N VAL A 94 1.08 -34.06 -15.56
CA VAL A 94 1.95 -33.37 -14.60
C VAL A 94 1.12 -32.90 -13.42
N ILE A 95 1.60 -33.16 -12.20
CA ILE A 95 1.00 -32.62 -10.99
C ILE A 95 1.49 -31.17 -10.83
N LEU A 96 0.54 -30.23 -10.79
CA LEU A 96 0.78 -28.85 -10.44
C LEU A 96 0.44 -28.66 -8.96
N THR A 97 1.33 -28.07 -8.18
CA THR A 97 1.17 -27.91 -6.73
C THR A 97 1.32 -26.45 -6.34
N ILE A 98 0.41 -25.96 -5.50
CA ILE A 98 0.55 -24.66 -4.84
C ILE A 98 1.64 -24.77 -3.77
N SER A 99 2.65 -23.92 -3.85
CA SER A 99 3.90 -24.09 -3.09
C SER A 99 3.89 -23.40 -1.73
N ASN A 100 3.01 -22.41 -1.55
CA ASN A 100 2.92 -21.56 -0.37
C ASN A 100 1.55 -21.70 0.31
N LEU A 101 1.25 -22.93 0.75
CA LEU A 101 -0.02 -23.30 1.38
C LEU A 101 -0.08 -22.80 2.84
N GLU A 102 -1.16 -22.12 3.22
CA GLU A 102 -1.46 -21.82 4.61
C GLU A 102 -2.74 -22.57 5.06
N PRO A 103 -2.83 -23.00 6.34
CA PRO A 103 -4.05 -23.63 6.85
C PRO A 103 -5.25 -22.66 6.75
N GLY A 104 -6.34 -23.11 6.12
CA GLY A 104 -7.56 -22.32 5.95
C GLY A 104 -7.73 -21.74 4.54
N ASP A 105 -6.67 -21.74 3.73
CA ASP A 105 -6.74 -21.31 2.33
C ASP A 105 -7.67 -22.19 1.50
N SER A 106 -8.30 -21.58 0.50
CA SER A 106 -9.14 -22.27 -0.48
C SER A 106 -8.66 -22.03 -1.90
N TYR A 107 -8.84 -23.04 -2.76
CA TYR A 107 -8.23 -23.07 -4.09
C TYR A 107 -9.26 -23.24 -5.19
N SER A 108 -8.97 -22.67 -6.35
CA SER A 108 -9.73 -22.90 -7.57
C SER A 108 -8.79 -22.91 -8.77
N TRP A 109 -8.82 -23.99 -9.55
CA TRP A 109 -7.95 -24.12 -10.72
C TRP A 109 -8.63 -23.60 -11.98
N PHE A 110 -7.82 -23.00 -12.86
CA PHE A 110 -8.24 -22.45 -14.14
C PHE A 110 -7.37 -23.01 -15.25
N LYS A 111 -7.99 -23.21 -16.42
CA LYS A 111 -7.33 -23.57 -17.68
C LYS A 111 -7.70 -22.55 -18.75
N ASN A 112 -6.71 -21.91 -19.36
CA ASN A 112 -6.90 -20.87 -20.38
C ASN A 112 -7.90 -19.79 -19.89
N GLY A 113 -7.81 -19.41 -18.61
CA GLY A 113 -8.70 -18.43 -17.97
C GLY A 113 -10.10 -18.95 -17.59
N ASN A 114 -10.47 -20.20 -17.92
CA ASN A 114 -11.76 -20.78 -17.55
C ASN A 114 -11.61 -21.63 -16.28
N MET A 115 -12.51 -21.46 -15.32
CA MET A 115 -12.54 -22.25 -14.09
C MET A 115 -12.77 -23.73 -14.41
N ILE A 116 -12.05 -24.61 -13.71
CA ILE A 116 -12.22 -26.07 -13.77
C ILE A 116 -13.13 -26.47 -12.60
N PRO A 117 -14.41 -26.81 -12.82
CA PRO A 117 -15.34 -27.11 -11.73
C PRO A 117 -14.87 -28.29 -10.88
N GLY A 118 -14.90 -28.13 -9.56
CA GLY A 118 -14.52 -29.18 -8.60
C GLY A 118 -13.02 -29.33 -8.35
N ALA A 119 -12.17 -28.60 -9.08
CA ALA A 119 -10.74 -28.56 -8.80
C ALA A 119 -10.45 -27.55 -7.67
N ALA A 120 -10.50 -28.02 -6.42
CA ALA A 120 -10.28 -27.22 -5.22
C ALA A 120 -9.14 -27.74 -4.32
N GLY A 121 -8.37 -28.72 -4.78
CA GLY A 121 -7.19 -29.22 -4.08
C GLY A 121 -6.00 -28.26 -4.17
N SER A 122 -5.04 -28.41 -3.25
CA SER A 122 -3.72 -27.78 -3.31
C SER A 122 -2.89 -28.23 -4.51
N ASP A 123 -3.27 -29.37 -5.08
CA ASP A 123 -2.66 -30.02 -6.21
C ASP A 123 -3.69 -30.28 -7.32
N PHE A 124 -3.22 -30.30 -8.56
CA PHE A 124 -4.04 -30.57 -9.74
C PHE A 124 -3.26 -31.37 -10.78
N ALA A 125 -3.85 -32.48 -11.23
CA ALA A 125 -3.30 -33.30 -12.31
C ALA A 125 -3.67 -32.70 -13.68
N ALA A 126 -2.73 -31.98 -14.30
CA ALA A 126 -2.89 -31.44 -15.64
C ALA A 126 -2.65 -32.51 -16.69
N MET A 127 -3.73 -32.92 -17.38
CA MET A 127 -3.72 -33.98 -18.42
C MET A 127 -3.86 -33.44 -19.85
N HIS A 128 -4.12 -32.14 -20.01
CA HIS A 128 -4.49 -31.56 -21.29
C HIS A 128 -3.68 -30.30 -21.57
N THR A 129 -3.32 -30.10 -22.84
CA THR A 129 -2.63 -28.88 -23.29
C THR A 129 -3.41 -27.63 -22.90
N GLY A 130 -2.71 -26.65 -22.33
CA GLY A 130 -3.23 -25.35 -21.95
C GLY A 130 -2.36 -24.65 -20.90
N ASP A 131 -2.72 -23.40 -20.62
CA ASP A 131 -2.12 -22.58 -19.57
C ASP A 131 -2.94 -22.71 -18.28
N TYR A 132 -2.27 -23.11 -17.20
CA TYR A 132 -2.89 -23.35 -15.91
C TYR A 132 -2.52 -22.25 -14.92
N THR A 133 -3.51 -21.82 -14.13
CA THR A 133 -3.35 -20.89 -13.01
C THR A 133 -4.24 -21.35 -11.86
N ALA A 134 -3.87 -21.03 -10.62
CA ALA A 134 -4.69 -21.23 -9.44
C ALA A 134 -5.11 -19.87 -8.87
N GLN A 135 -6.37 -19.77 -8.43
CA GLN A 135 -6.81 -18.75 -7.50
C GLN A 135 -6.67 -19.30 -6.09
N VAL A 136 -6.09 -18.51 -5.20
CA VAL A 136 -6.02 -18.75 -3.77
C VAL A 136 -6.85 -17.67 -3.07
N ILE A 137 -7.77 -18.10 -2.23
CA ILE A 137 -8.43 -17.23 -1.26
C ILE A 137 -7.85 -17.59 0.10
N THR A 138 -7.07 -16.69 0.68
CA THR A 138 -6.44 -16.94 1.97
C THR A 138 -7.46 -16.92 3.11
N ASP A 139 -7.12 -17.50 4.26
CA ASP A 139 -7.96 -17.38 5.47
C ASP A 139 -8.22 -15.91 5.87
N GLY A 140 -7.27 -15.02 5.56
CA GLY A 140 -7.40 -13.56 5.71
C GLY A 140 -8.31 -12.87 4.67
N GLY A 141 -8.88 -13.63 3.72
CA GLY A 141 -9.78 -13.12 2.70
C GLY A 141 -9.11 -12.51 1.47
N CYS A 142 -7.81 -12.72 1.29
CA CYS A 142 -7.08 -12.19 0.15
C CYS A 142 -7.29 -13.02 -1.10
N TYR A 143 -7.59 -12.35 -2.21
CA TYR A 143 -7.81 -12.98 -3.51
C TYR A 143 -6.55 -12.85 -4.36
N ILE A 144 -5.88 -13.98 -4.60
CA ILE A 144 -4.56 -14.00 -5.25
C ILE A 144 -4.59 -14.96 -6.43
N MET A 145 -4.07 -14.51 -7.57
CA MET A 145 -3.82 -15.36 -8.73
C MET A 145 -2.36 -15.79 -8.76
N SER A 146 -2.12 -17.07 -9.04
CA SER A 146 -0.78 -17.60 -9.17
C SER A 146 -0.08 -17.15 -10.46
N ASN A 147 1.21 -17.47 -10.57
CA ASN A 147 1.89 -17.58 -11.87
C ASN A 147 1.17 -18.57 -12.80
N SER A 148 1.49 -18.50 -14.10
CA SER A 148 0.96 -19.41 -15.12
C SER A 148 1.98 -20.46 -15.52
N ILE A 149 1.53 -21.72 -15.68
CA ILE A 149 2.32 -22.83 -16.22
C ILE A 149 1.65 -23.34 -17.49
N SER A 150 2.39 -23.32 -18.61
CA SER A 150 1.98 -23.93 -19.87
C SER A 150 2.29 -25.42 -19.90
N VAL A 151 1.27 -26.22 -20.19
CA VAL A 151 1.34 -27.67 -20.33
C VAL A 151 1.08 -28.05 -21.79
N THR A 152 1.87 -29.00 -22.32
CA THR A 152 1.75 -29.53 -23.68
C THR A 152 1.63 -31.05 -23.66
N ALA A 153 0.45 -31.57 -23.97
CA ALA A 153 0.24 -32.98 -24.24
C ALA A 153 0.41 -33.22 -25.76
N ASP A 154 1.52 -33.83 -26.17
CA ASP A 154 1.80 -34.19 -27.57
C ASP A 154 1.14 -35.55 -27.89
N PRO A 155 0.35 -35.66 -28.99
CA PRO A 155 -0.28 -36.92 -29.41
C PRO A 155 0.65 -38.12 -29.63
#